data_AF-A0AAW0XY27-F1
#
_entry.id   AF-A0AAW0XY27-F1
#
_cell.length_a   1.000
_cell.length_b   1.000
_cell.length_c   1.000
_cell.angle_alpha   90.00
_cell.angle_beta   90.00
_cell.angle_gamma   90.00
#
_symmetry.space_group_name_H-M   'P 1'
#
loop_
_entity.id
_entity.type
_entity.pdbx_description
1 polymer ?
#
loop_
_entity_poly.entity_id
_entity_poly.type
_entity_poly.pdbx_seq_one_letter_code
_entity_poly.pdbx_strand_id
1 'polypeptide(L)'
;PHTSIIMIIALADSMKVTDSGCLAFPHLNTSSSRLQTFRRWPQSVGVTPEQLVKAGFFSTGLADWVQCFHCGGGLFGWRQGDDPVSDHARFYPFCSFIRMLHDEETINKVSKENPVPVVKTRPLSLSDQETELLLFHPIAKRLIGMGLSHTSVKESLRQRLEQRGVLCRTVTDALELVFDYEEDQRRKTVVSSTVHDDHQLPAQVNYSLLYSLARRFVQ
;
A
#
# COMPACT_ATOMS: atom_id res chain seq x y z
N PRO A 1 9.26 14.81 -15.24
CA PRO A 1 9.07 13.36 -15.54
C PRO A 1 8.75 12.59 -14.25
N HIS A 2 7.45 12.44 -13.98
CA HIS A 2 6.88 12.23 -12.65
C HIS A 2 6.51 10.76 -12.42
N THR A 3 7.18 10.09 -11.49
CA THR A 3 6.77 8.79 -10.95
C THR A 3 5.40 8.94 -10.27
N SER A 4 4.44 8.11 -10.68
CA SER A 4 3.04 8.16 -10.23
C SER A 4 2.88 7.46 -8.88
N ILE A 5 2.15 8.12 -7.98
CA ILE A 5 1.73 7.61 -6.66
C ILE A 5 0.88 6.33 -6.78
N ILE A 6 0.27 6.10 -7.94
CA ILE A 6 -0.48 4.88 -8.29
C ILE A 6 0.31 3.60 -8.00
N MET A 7 1.64 3.62 -8.15
CA MET A 7 2.47 2.41 -8.05
C MET A 7 2.62 1.83 -6.63
N ILE A 8 2.19 2.58 -5.63
CA ILE A 8 2.84 2.55 -4.33
C ILE A 8 1.99 1.84 -3.26
N ILE A 9 0.66 1.91 -3.36
CA ILE A 9 -0.29 1.10 -2.55
C ILE A 9 -0.65 -0.22 -3.27
N ALA A 10 -0.24 -0.37 -4.53
CA ALA A 10 -0.54 -1.51 -5.38
C ALA A 10 0.14 -2.84 -4.98
N LEU A 11 1.21 -2.83 -4.16
CA LEU A 11 2.00 -4.04 -3.93
C LEU A 11 1.48 -4.89 -2.78
N ALA A 12 0.32 -5.50 -2.98
CA ALA A 12 -0.12 -6.68 -2.24
C ALA A 12 0.04 -7.96 -3.09
N ASP A 13 1.12 -8.06 -3.87
CA ASP A 13 1.40 -9.24 -4.71
C ASP A 13 1.92 -10.45 -3.89
N SER A 14 1.57 -10.55 -2.61
CA SER A 14 1.94 -11.70 -1.76
C SER A 14 0.92 -12.07 -0.70
N MET A 15 -0.30 -11.52 -0.76
CA MET A 15 -1.42 -12.34 -0.35
C MET A 15 -1.87 -13.04 -1.61
N LYS A 16 -1.53 -14.33 -1.72
CA LYS A 16 -2.38 -15.25 -2.48
C LYS A 16 -3.78 -15.11 -1.88
N VAL A 17 -4.55 -14.10 -2.31
CA VAL A 17 -6.00 -14.23 -2.32
C VAL A 17 -6.19 -15.27 -3.41
N THR A 18 -6.05 -16.53 -3.02
CA THR A 18 -6.51 -17.64 -3.82
C THR A 18 -7.91 -17.26 -4.23
N ASP A 19 -8.08 -17.15 -5.54
CA ASP A 19 -9.35 -16.96 -6.22
C ASP A 19 -10.37 -17.92 -5.61
N SER A 20 -11.13 -17.44 -4.63
CA SER A 20 -12.23 -18.20 -4.04
C SER A 20 -13.50 -18.03 -4.89
N GLY A 21 -13.42 -17.41 -6.08
CA GLY A 21 -14.58 -17.02 -6.88
C GLY A 21 -15.52 -16.04 -6.16
N CYS A 22 -15.12 -15.52 -5.00
CA CYS A 22 -15.95 -14.66 -4.15
C CYS A 22 -15.55 -13.20 -4.35
N LEU A 23 -16.54 -12.34 -4.60
CA LEU A 23 -16.34 -10.90 -4.74
C LEU A 23 -15.92 -10.30 -3.40
N ALA A 24 -14.85 -9.50 -3.40
CA ALA A 24 -14.44 -8.75 -2.21
C ALA A 24 -15.56 -7.82 -1.69
N PHE A 25 -16.36 -7.25 -2.58
CA PHE A 25 -17.49 -6.38 -2.27
C PHE A 25 -18.74 -6.77 -3.09
N PRO A 26 -19.51 -7.79 -2.66
CA PRO A 26 -20.65 -8.30 -3.42
C PRO A 26 -21.75 -7.26 -3.69
N HIS A 27 -21.97 -6.35 -2.74
CA HIS A 27 -22.96 -5.26 -2.85
C HIS A 27 -22.56 -4.17 -3.87
N LEU A 28 -21.35 -4.25 -4.45
CA LEU A 28 -20.81 -3.33 -5.46
C LEU A 28 -20.56 -4.03 -6.80
N ASN A 29 -21.19 -5.19 -7.02
CA ASN A 29 -21.02 -5.97 -8.25
C ASN A 29 -21.61 -5.29 -9.50
N THR A 30 -22.58 -4.39 -9.35
CA THR A 30 -23.16 -3.63 -10.48
C THR A 30 -22.42 -2.32 -10.73
N SER A 31 -22.33 -1.91 -12.00
CA SER A 31 -21.75 -0.62 -12.37
C SER A 31 -22.51 0.55 -11.73
N SER A 32 -23.83 0.47 -11.65
CA SER A 32 -24.68 1.49 -11.03
C SER A 32 -24.39 1.66 -9.54
N SER A 33 -24.25 0.57 -8.78
CA SER A 33 -23.89 0.64 -7.36
C SER A 33 -22.52 1.27 -7.14
N ARG A 34 -21.53 0.98 -8.01
CA ARG A 34 -20.20 1.60 -7.93
C ARG A 34 -20.24 3.07 -8.27
N LEU A 35 -20.96 3.46 -9.33
CA LEU A 35 -21.05 4.86 -9.75
C LEU A 35 -21.62 5.75 -8.64
N GLN A 36 -22.58 5.24 -7.86
CA GLN A 36 -23.15 5.96 -6.71
C GLN A 36 -22.14 6.29 -5.59
N THR A 37 -20.98 5.64 -5.56
CA THR A 37 -19.92 5.93 -4.57
C THR A 37 -19.13 7.20 -4.91
N PHE A 38 -19.13 7.64 -6.17
CA PHE A 38 -18.31 8.76 -6.66
C PHE A 38 -18.92 10.15 -6.40
N ARG A 39 -19.87 10.29 -5.47
CA ARG A 39 -20.55 11.56 -5.16
C ARG A 39 -19.60 12.70 -4.76
N ARG A 40 -18.45 12.36 -4.16
CA ARG A 40 -17.43 13.31 -3.70
C ARG A 40 -16.14 13.22 -4.50
N TRP A 41 -16.18 12.66 -5.72
CA TRP A 41 -14.99 12.50 -6.54
C TRP A 41 -14.39 13.87 -6.90
N PRO A 42 -13.09 14.11 -6.66
CA PRO A 42 -12.50 15.41 -6.93
C PRO A 42 -12.48 15.70 -8.44
N GLN A 43 -13.04 16.84 -8.87
CA GLN A 43 -13.06 17.22 -10.29
C GLN A 43 -11.66 17.54 -10.85
N SER A 44 -10.69 17.82 -9.98
CA SER A 44 -9.29 18.03 -10.35
C SER A 44 -8.56 16.75 -10.78
N VAL A 45 -9.12 15.58 -10.44
CA VAL A 45 -8.57 14.29 -10.82
C VAL A 45 -8.98 14.01 -12.26
N GLY A 46 -8.03 14.08 -13.19
CA GLY A 46 -8.27 13.99 -14.64
C GLY A 46 -8.77 12.64 -15.18
N VAL A 47 -9.27 11.76 -14.30
CA VAL A 47 -9.88 10.46 -14.61
C VAL A 47 -11.34 10.50 -14.15
N THR A 48 -12.26 10.10 -15.02
CA THR A 48 -13.69 10.19 -14.70
C THR A 48 -14.20 8.97 -13.91
N PRO A 49 -15.23 9.14 -13.07
CA PRO A 49 -15.92 8.04 -12.39
C PRO A 49 -16.33 6.91 -13.34
N GLU A 50 -16.75 7.21 -14.56
CA GLU A 50 -17.19 6.21 -15.54
C GLU A 50 -16.02 5.33 -16.00
N GLN A 51 -14.83 5.90 -16.19
CA GLN A 51 -13.63 5.13 -16.52
C GLN A 51 -13.24 4.18 -15.38
N LEU A 52 -13.32 4.67 -14.14
CA LEU A 52 -13.03 3.89 -12.94
C LEU A 52 -14.03 2.75 -12.75
N VAL A 53 -15.33 3.02 -12.89
CA VAL A 53 -16.38 2.01 -12.80
C VAL A 53 -16.23 0.92 -13.86
N LYS A 54 -15.84 1.28 -15.10
CA LYS A 54 -15.54 0.32 -16.18
C LYS A 54 -14.37 -0.59 -15.81
N ALA A 55 -13.34 -0.07 -15.15
CA ALA A 55 -12.23 -0.85 -14.61
C ALA A 55 -12.57 -1.63 -13.33
N GLY A 56 -13.83 -1.60 -12.87
CA GLY A 56 -14.28 -2.35 -11.69
C GLY A 56 -14.05 -1.63 -10.37
N PHE A 57 -13.71 -0.34 -10.41
CA PHE A 57 -13.45 0.46 -9.22
C PHE A 57 -14.71 1.14 -8.66
N PHE A 58 -14.71 1.33 -7.34
CA PHE A 58 -15.62 2.21 -6.60
C PHE A 58 -14.81 3.17 -5.73
N SER A 59 -15.33 4.36 -5.44
CA SER A 59 -14.68 5.31 -4.54
C SER A 59 -14.85 4.92 -3.09
N THR A 60 -13.77 5.00 -2.32
CA THR A 60 -13.80 4.84 -0.86
C THR A 60 -14.40 6.06 -0.13
N GLY A 61 -14.61 7.16 -0.85
CA GLY A 61 -15.00 8.46 -0.29
C GLY A 61 -13.85 9.26 0.31
N LEU A 62 -12.61 8.74 0.26
CA LEU A 62 -11.40 9.40 0.74
C LEU A 62 -10.54 9.84 -0.45
N ALA A 63 -10.41 11.15 -0.64
CA ALA A 63 -9.64 11.75 -1.73
C ALA A 63 -9.98 11.11 -3.10
N ASP A 64 -8.97 10.67 -3.84
CA ASP A 64 -9.09 9.96 -5.11
C ASP A 64 -8.87 8.44 -4.97
N TRP A 65 -9.01 7.90 -3.75
CA TRP A 65 -8.80 6.49 -3.54
C TRP A 65 -10.01 5.66 -3.97
N VAL A 66 -9.72 4.68 -4.83
CA VAL A 66 -10.68 3.68 -5.28
C VAL A 66 -10.27 2.26 -4.92
N GLN A 67 -11.25 1.36 -4.85
CA GLN A 67 -11.04 -0.08 -4.65
C GLN A 67 -11.84 -0.90 -5.65
N CYS A 68 -11.30 -2.05 -6.06
CA CYS A 68 -11.96 -2.98 -6.96
C CYS A 68 -13.00 -3.79 -6.19
N PHE A 69 -14.22 -3.91 -6.72
CA PHE A 69 -15.25 -4.73 -6.09
C PHE A 69 -14.93 -6.24 -6.09
N HIS A 70 -14.09 -6.69 -7.02
CA HIS A 70 -13.79 -8.11 -7.21
C HIS A 70 -12.57 -8.55 -6.41
N CYS A 71 -11.39 -8.00 -6.68
CA CYS A 71 -10.15 -8.38 -5.99
C CYS A 71 -9.88 -7.61 -4.70
N GLY A 72 -10.60 -6.51 -4.46
CA GLY A 72 -10.36 -5.61 -3.32
C GLY A 72 -9.10 -4.74 -3.44
N GLY A 73 -8.35 -4.86 -4.54
CA GLY A 73 -7.18 -4.04 -4.85
C GLY A 73 -7.53 -2.56 -4.91
N GLY A 74 -6.67 -1.69 -4.38
CA GLY A 74 -6.92 -0.26 -4.26
C GLY A 74 -5.86 0.59 -4.95
N LEU A 75 -6.30 1.62 -5.68
CA LEU A 75 -5.44 2.58 -6.39
C LEU A 75 -5.79 4.01 -6.00
N PHE A 76 -4.79 4.88 -5.94
CA PHE A 76 -4.89 6.27 -5.52
C PHE A 76 -3.82 7.11 -6.23
N GLY A 77 -3.94 8.43 -6.19
CA GLY A 77 -3.01 9.35 -6.85
C GLY A 77 -3.15 9.40 -8.38
N TRP A 78 -4.39 9.34 -8.85
CA TRP A 78 -4.79 9.42 -10.26
C TRP A 78 -4.47 10.78 -10.88
N ARG A 79 -4.09 10.76 -12.15
CA ARG A 79 -3.70 11.92 -12.94
C ARG A 79 -4.41 11.91 -14.29
N GLN A 80 -4.42 13.08 -14.92
CA GLN A 80 -4.90 13.21 -16.29
C GLN A 80 -4.08 12.31 -17.23
N GLY A 81 -4.76 11.45 -17.96
CA GLY A 81 -4.15 10.53 -18.93
C GLY A 81 -3.85 9.12 -18.38
N ASP A 82 -4.06 8.87 -17.08
CA ASP A 82 -4.01 7.50 -16.56
C ASP A 82 -5.18 6.67 -17.12
N ASP A 83 -4.93 5.37 -17.34
CA ASP A 83 -5.95 4.43 -17.81
C ASP A 83 -6.28 3.42 -16.70
N PRO A 84 -7.46 3.53 -16.04
CA PRO A 84 -7.83 2.67 -14.94
C PRO A 84 -7.78 1.18 -15.25
N VAL A 85 -8.07 0.81 -16.49
CA VAL A 85 -8.09 -0.58 -16.91
C VAL A 85 -6.66 -1.14 -17.00
N SER A 86 -5.77 -0.44 -17.69
CA SER A 86 -4.35 -0.80 -17.77
C SER A 86 -3.68 -0.81 -16.41
N ASP A 87 -3.95 0.19 -15.55
CA ASP A 87 -3.38 0.23 -14.21
C ASP A 87 -3.91 -0.93 -13.35
N HIS A 88 -5.19 -1.27 -13.43
CA HIS A 88 -5.73 -2.43 -12.74
C HIS A 88 -5.06 -3.74 -13.19
N ALA A 89 -4.92 -3.96 -14.50
CA ALA A 89 -4.24 -5.14 -15.03
C ALA A 89 -2.76 -5.21 -14.63
N ARG A 90 -2.09 -4.05 -14.57
CA ARG A 90 -0.69 -3.92 -14.15
C ARG A 90 -0.47 -4.24 -12.68
N PHE A 91 -1.35 -3.73 -11.81
CA PHE A 91 -1.18 -3.78 -10.36
C PHE A 91 -1.85 -4.98 -9.69
N TYR A 92 -2.92 -5.49 -10.29
CA TYR A 92 -3.62 -6.68 -9.82
C TYR A 92 -3.87 -7.65 -10.97
N PRO A 93 -2.79 -8.20 -11.58
CA PRO A 93 -2.88 -9.05 -12.78
C PRO A 93 -3.68 -10.35 -12.56
N PHE A 94 -3.84 -10.78 -11.30
CA PHE A 94 -4.59 -11.96 -10.92
C PHE A 94 -6.08 -11.70 -10.63
N CYS A 95 -6.56 -10.47 -10.78
CA CYS A 95 -7.97 -10.16 -10.60
C CYS A 95 -8.83 -10.84 -11.68
N SER A 96 -9.71 -11.77 -11.32
CA SER A 96 -10.54 -12.48 -12.30
C SER A 96 -11.44 -11.52 -13.11
N PHE A 97 -11.91 -10.42 -12.50
CA PHE A 97 -12.65 -9.38 -13.23
C PHE A 97 -11.84 -8.73 -14.36
N ILE A 98 -10.59 -8.33 -14.09
CA ILE A 98 -9.76 -7.70 -15.13
C ILE A 98 -9.36 -8.71 -16.21
N ARG A 99 -9.17 -9.97 -15.83
CA ARG A 99 -8.94 -11.10 -16.75
C ARG A 99 -10.14 -11.44 -17.63
N MET A 100 -11.36 -11.19 -17.17
CA MET A 100 -12.56 -11.35 -18.02
C MET A 100 -12.74 -10.18 -19.00
N LEU A 101 -12.24 -8.99 -18.69
CA LEU A 101 -12.37 -7.81 -19.55
C LEU A 101 -11.38 -7.79 -20.73
N HIS A 102 -10.32 -8.60 -20.68
CA HIS A 102 -9.29 -8.67 -21.73
C HIS A 102 -8.96 -10.12 -22.10
N ASP A 103 -8.73 -10.37 -23.37
CA ASP A 103 -8.14 -11.64 -23.83
C ASP A 103 -6.76 -11.83 -23.18
N GLU A 104 -6.42 -13.06 -22.76
CA GLU A 104 -5.21 -13.42 -22.02
C GLU A 104 -3.90 -12.86 -22.65
N GLU A 105 -3.85 -12.67 -23.97
CA GLU A 105 -2.72 -12.08 -24.68
C GLU A 105 -2.47 -10.59 -24.35
N THR A 106 -3.54 -9.81 -24.11
CA THR A 106 -3.44 -8.37 -23.86
C THR A 106 -2.89 -8.10 -22.46
N ILE A 107 -3.33 -8.88 -21.46
CA ILE A 107 -2.82 -8.80 -20.08
C ILE A 107 -1.34 -9.20 -20.05
N ASN A 108 -0.98 -10.28 -20.75
CA ASN A 108 0.40 -10.73 -20.84
C ASN A 108 1.31 -9.70 -21.53
N LYS A 109 0.83 -8.93 -22.52
CA LYS A 109 1.60 -7.82 -23.10
C LYS A 109 1.78 -6.66 -22.13
N VAL A 110 0.72 -6.22 -21.43
CA VAL A 110 0.81 -5.13 -20.44
C VAL A 110 1.76 -5.50 -19.28
N SER A 111 1.75 -6.76 -18.84
CA SER A 111 2.66 -7.25 -17.80
C SER A 111 4.12 -7.45 -18.29
N LYS A 112 4.35 -7.64 -19.60
CA LYS A 112 5.69 -7.90 -20.18
C LYS A 112 6.35 -6.69 -20.83
N GLU A 113 5.59 -5.73 -21.37
CA GLU A 113 6.11 -4.57 -22.13
C GLU A 113 6.46 -3.36 -21.25
N ASN A 114 6.08 -3.35 -19.97
CA ASN A 114 6.56 -2.37 -19.02
C ASN A 114 7.51 -3.03 -18.01
N PRO A 115 8.85 -2.94 -18.18
CA PRO A 115 9.74 -3.20 -17.05
C PRO A 115 9.26 -2.35 -15.88
N VAL A 116 9.39 -2.85 -14.64
CA VAL A 116 9.22 -2.06 -13.41
C VAL A 116 9.70 -0.66 -13.73
N PRO A 117 8.81 0.35 -13.80
CA PRO A 117 9.17 1.64 -14.32
C PRO A 117 10.34 2.06 -13.46
N VAL A 118 11.48 2.29 -14.11
CA VAL A 118 12.69 2.74 -13.44
C VAL A 118 12.24 3.86 -12.53
N VAL A 119 12.27 3.59 -11.22
CA VAL A 119 11.77 4.49 -10.19
C VAL A 119 12.65 5.72 -10.33
N LYS A 120 12.17 6.71 -11.10
CA LYS A 120 12.78 8.03 -11.12
C LYS A 120 12.55 8.53 -9.70
N THR A 121 13.60 8.47 -8.89
CA THR A 121 13.67 8.88 -7.50
C THR A 121 13.39 10.37 -7.41
N ARG A 122 12.13 10.76 -7.52
CA ARG A 122 11.66 12.01 -6.96
C ARG A 122 11.40 11.70 -5.48
N PRO A 123 11.87 12.52 -4.53
CA PRO A 123 11.48 12.35 -3.13
C PRO A 123 9.96 12.49 -3.08
N LEU A 124 9.30 11.37 -2.82
CA LEU A 124 7.87 11.36 -2.54
C LEU A 124 7.72 11.88 -1.10
N SER A 125 6.78 12.79 -0.89
CA SER A 125 6.38 13.25 0.44
C SER A 125 4.88 13.09 0.50
N LEU A 126 4.41 12.13 1.29
CA LEU A 126 2.98 11.95 1.49
C LEU A 126 2.46 13.07 2.40
N SER A 127 1.26 13.58 2.11
CA SER A 127 0.48 14.38 3.06
C SER A 127 -0.02 13.50 4.20
N ASP A 128 -0.49 14.13 5.29
CA ASP A 128 -1.05 13.39 6.42
C ASP A 128 -2.28 12.57 6.00
N GLN A 129 -3.13 13.12 5.12
CA GLN A 129 -4.30 12.41 4.62
C GLN A 129 -3.90 11.19 3.79
N GLU A 130 -2.91 11.29 2.90
CA GLU A 130 -2.38 10.15 2.12
C GLU A 130 -1.71 9.12 3.02
N THR A 131 -1.04 9.58 4.08
CA THR A 131 -0.38 8.72 5.07
C THR A 131 -1.39 7.88 5.85
N GLU A 132 -2.55 8.45 6.21
CA GLU A 132 -3.65 7.70 6.84
C GLU A 132 -4.19 6.59 5.92
N LEU A 133 -4.16 6.77 4.60
CA LEU A 133 -4.62 5.74 3.65
C LEU A 133 -3.73 4.49 3.69
N LEU A 134 -2.46 4.60 4.10
CA LEU A 134 -1.58 3.43 4.26
C LEU A 134 -2.15 2.41 5.24
N LEU A 135 -2.94 2.84 6.23
CA LEU A 135 -3.52 1.95 7.23
C LEU A 135 -4.56 0.99 6.68
N PHE A 136 -5.19 1.28 5.53
CA PHE A 136 -6.11 0.31 4.94
C PHE A 136 -5.42 -0.69 4.02
N HIS A 137 -4.11 -0.56 3.81
CA HIS A 137 -3.33 -1.56 3.07
C HIS A 137 -3.38 -2.92 3.81
N PRO A 138 -3.52 -4.06 3.10
CA PRO A 138 -3.64 -5.37 3.75
C PRO A 138 -2.46 -5.71 4.67
N ILE A 139 -1.24 -5.33 4.30
CA ILE A 139 -0.07 -5.50 5.17
C ILE A 139 -0.22 -4.67 6.44
N ALA A 140 -0.64 -3.41 6.36
CA ALA A 140 -0.83 -2.57 7.55
C ALA A 140 -1.89 -3.17 8.48
N LYS A 141 -3.04 -3.58 7.93
CA LYS A 141 -4.10 -4.27 8.69
C LYS A 141 -3.59 -5.55 9.37
N ARG A 142 -2.76 -6.34 8.68
CA ARG A 142 -2.18 -7.56 9.24
C ARG A 142 -1.23 -7.27 10.40
N LEU A 143 -0.34 -6.29 10.25
CA LEU A 143 0.60 -5.89 11.31
C LEU A 143 -0.14 -5.36 12.55
N ILE A 144 -1.16 -4.52 12.34
CA ILE A 144 -2.02 -4.03 13.43
C ILE A 144 -2.77 -5.18 14.10
N GLY A 145 -3.31 -6.12 13.33
CA GLY A 145 -3.93 -7.33 13.86
C GLY A 145 -2.97 -8.24 14.65
N MET A 146 -1.66 -8.10 14.43
CA MET A 146 -0.60 -8.76 15.22
C MET A 146 -0.22 -7.98 16.49
N GLY A 147 -0.85 -6.83 16.74
CA GLY A 147 -0.63 -6.01 17.94
C GLY A 147 0.39 -4.88 17.77
N LEU A 148 0.88 -4.62 16.56
CA LEU A 148 1.79 -3.50 16.31
C LEU A 148 1.03 -2.17 16.35
N SER A 149 1.69 -1.11 16.81
CA SER A 149 1.05 0.19 16.98
C SER A 149 0.67 0.80 15.63
N HIS A 150 -0.51 1.43 15.55
CA HIS A 150 -0.97 2.13 14.35
C HIS A 150 0.05 3.18 13.90
N THR A 151 0.63 3.93 14.85
CA THR A 151 1.61 4.99 14.56
C THR A 151 2.90 4.43 13.97
N SER A 152 3.48 3.39 14.60
CA SER A 152 4.72 2.77 14.11
C SER A 152 4.52 2.16 12.72
N VAL A 153 3.41 1.46 12.52
CA VAL A 153 3.06 0.86 11.22
C VAL A 153 2.90 1.94 10.15
N LYS A 154 2.14 3.00 10.45
CA LYS A 154 1.88 4.09 9.52
C LYS A 154 3.16 4.81 9.10
N GLU A 155 3.95 5.27 10.07
CA GLU A 155 5.14 6.07 9.79
C GLU A 155 6.28 5.27 9.17
N SER A 156 6.45 4.00 9.55
CA SER A 156 7.46 3.13 8.94
C SER A 156 7.11 2.82 7.47
N LEU A 157 5.84 2.54 7.17
CA LEU A 157 5.37 2.33 5.80
C LEU A 157 5.49 3.61 4.97
N ARG A 158 5.15 4.78 5.54
CA ARG A 158 5.38 6.09 4.91
C ARG A 158 6.85 6.27 4.55
N GLN A 159 7.77 6.12 5.50
CA GLN A 159 9.20 6.29 5.25
C GLN A 159 9.72 5.33 4.17
N ARG A 160 9.32 4.06 4.24
CA ARG A 160 9.68 3.05 3.24
C ARG A 160 9.24 3.47 1.85
N LEU A 161 8.04 4.04 1.76
CA LEU A 161 7.43 4.46 0.52
C LEU A 161 8.07 5.72 -0.04
N GLU A 162 8.35 6.70 0.81
CA GLU A 162 9.04 7.94 0.45
C GLU A 162 10.47 7.68 -0.02
N GLN A 163 11.18 6.76 0.64
CA GLN A 163 12.57 6.44 0.33
C GLN A 163 12.73 5.52 -0.89
N ARG A 164 11.89 4.49 -1.00
CA ARG A 164 12.09 3.42 -1.99
C ARG A 164 11.01 3.37 -3.08
N GLY A 165 9.94 4.15 -2.94
CA GLY A 165 8.85 4.19 -3.91
C GLY A 165 8.04 2.90 -4.01
N VAL A 166 8.17 1.97 -3.05
CA VAL A 166 7.42 0.71 -2.98
C VAL A 166 7.24 0.28 -1.52
N LEU A 167 6.11 -0.33 -1.18
CA LEU A 167 5.88 -0.95 0.13
C LEU A 167 6.51 -2.37 0.23
N CYS A 168 6.49 -2.95 1.43
CA CYS A 168 6.95 -4.31 1.69
C CYS A 168 6.13 -5.33 0.91
N ARG A 169 6.77 -6.42 0.45
CA ARG A 169 6.09 -7.48 -0.32
C ARG A 169 5.58 -8.59 0.57
N THR A 170 6.24 -8.84 1.69
CA THR A 170 5.86 -9.88 2.65
C THR A 170 5.54 -9.27 4.01
N VAL A 171 4.79 -10.01 4.82
CA VAL A 171 4.53 -9.63 6.23
C VAL A 171 5.83 -9.62 7.02
N THR A 172 6.76 -10.55 6.74
CA THR A 172 8.07 -10.61 7.39
C THR A 172 8.89 -9.34 7.14
N ASP A 173 9.01 -8.91 5.88
CA ASP A 173 9.73 -7.67 5.54
C ASP A 173 9.07 -6.45 6.20
N ALA A 174 7.74 -6.48 6.35
CA ALA A 174 6.99 -5.40 6.97
C ALA A 174 7.18 -5.38 8.50
N LEU A 175 7.25 -6.54 9.15
CA LEU A 175 7.58 -6.64 10.58
C LEU A 175 8.98 -6.10 10.84
N GLU A 176 9.97 -6.54 10.06
CA GLU A 176 11.35 -6.05 10.16
C GLU A 176 11.41 -4.52 10.01
N LEU A 177 10.74 -3.97 9.00
CA LEU A 177 10.65 -2.53 8.78
C LEU A 177 10.08 -1.75 9.99
N VAL A 178 8.99 -2.24 10.59
CA VAL A 178 8.36 -1.55 11.73
C VAL A 178 9.27 -1.61 12.95
N PHE A 179 9.92 -2.75 13.19
CA PHE A 179 10.83 -2.91 14.32
C PHE A 179 12.07 -2.03 14.19
N ASP A 180 12.66 -1.95 12.99
CA ASP A 180 13.78 -1.07 12.70
C ASP A 180 13.39 0.40 12.94
N TYR A 181 12.19 0.80 12.50
CA TYR A 181 11.65 2.13 12.75
C TYR A 181 11.52 2.43 14.27
N GLU A 182 10.94 1.52 15.05
CA GLU A 182 10.79 1.70 16.50
C GLU A 182 12.13 1.76 17.24
N GLU A 183 13.12 0.99 16.79
CA GLU A 183 14.48 1.05 17.34
C GLU A 183 15.14 2.41 17.02
N ASP A 184 15.00 2.91 15.80
CA ASP A 184 15.51 4.22 15.41
C ASP A 184 14.83 5.36 16.18
N GLN A 185 13.52 5.29 16.41
CA GLN A 185 12.83 6.27 17.26
C GLN A 185 13.34 6.22 18.72
N ARG A 186 13.62 5.03 19.26
CA ARG A 186 14.22 4.88 20.58
C ARG A 186 15.64 5.47 20.63
N ARG A 187 16.48 5.19 19.64
CA ARG A 187 17.83 5.78 19.57
C ARG A 187 17.77 7.31 19.50
N LYS A 188 16.88 7.88 18.68
CA LYS A 188 16.70 9.34 18.56
C LYS A 188 16.23 9.98 19.88
N THR A 189 15.31 9.31 20.59
CA THR A 189 14.85 9.76 21.90
C THR A 189 15.98 9.76 22.93
N VAL A 190 16.81 8.70 22.97
CA VAL A 190 17.95 8.60 23.89
C VAL A 190 19.02 9.65 23.59
N VAL A 191 19.37 9.87 22.31
CA VAL A 191 20.31 10.91 21.90
C VAL A 191 19.80 12.31 22.25
N SER A 192 18.49 12.55 22.12
CA SER A 192 17.88 13.82 22.52
C SER A 192 17.87 14.05 24.04
N SER A 193 17.88 12.99 24.86
CA SER A 193 17.89 13.09 26.33
C SER A 193 19.29 13.15 26.94
N THR A 194 20.31 12.58 26.27
CA THR A 194 21.72 12.62 26.73
C THR A 194 22.38 14.00 26.61
N VAL A 195 21.70 15.01 26.07
CA VAL A 195 22.21 16.39 26.05
C VAL A 195 22.02 17.07 27.42
N HIS A 196 21.31 16.47 28.39
CA HIS A 196 20.99 17.16 29.64
C HIS A 196 21.18 16.45 30.99
N ASP A 197 21.61 15.19 31.11
CA ASP A 197 22.01 14.73 32.44
C ASP A 197 22.90 13.49 32.43
N ASP A 198 23.96 13.58 33.22
CA ASP A 198 25.05 12.61 33.36
C ASP A 198 24.79 11.81 34.64
N HIS A 199 23.85 10.85 34.65
CA HIS A 199 23.72 9.89 35.75
C HIS A 199 23.30 8.48 35.29
N GLN A 200 24.16 7.53 35.66
CA GLN A 200 24.09 6.05 35.62
C GLN A 200 22.71 5.41 35.30
N LEU A 201 22.57 4.83 34.11
CA LEU A 201 21.41 3.98 33.73
C LEU A 201 21.60 2.52 34.17
N PRO A 202 20.58 1.85 34.76
CA PRO A 202 20.66 0.44 35.10
C PRO A 202 20.51 -0.44 33.85
N ALA A 203 21.16 -1.61 33.89
CA ALA A 203 21.27 -2.68 32.89
C ALA A 203 20.30 -2.60 31.70
N GLN A 204 20.82 -2.20 30.54
CA GLN A 204 20.10 -2.28 29.26
C GLN A 204 19.81 -3.74 28.91
N VAL A 205 18.53 -4.09 28.81
CA VAL A 205 18.10 -5.32 28.14
C VAL A 205 18.59 -5.26 26.69
N ASN A 206 19.46 -6.20 26.31
CA ASN A 206 20.01 -6.25 24.96
C ASN A 206 18.95 -6.82 23.99
N TYR A 207 18.12 -5.93 23.46
CA TYR A 207 17.07 -6.28 22.50
C TYR A 207 17.63 -6.87 21.19
N SER A 208 18.90 -6.64 20.84
CA SER A 208 19.53 -7.35 19.69
C SER A 208 19.67 -8.86 19.94
N LEU A 209 19.85 -9.26 21.21
CA LEU A 209 19.91 -10.67 21.60
C LEU A 209 18.50 -11.30 21.54
N LEU A 210 17.49 -10.60 22.05
CA LEU A 210 16.08 -11.02 21.91
C LEU A 210 15.65 -11.11 20.44
N TYR A 211 16.11 -10.18 19.60
CA TYR A 211 15.89 -10.15 18.16
C TYR A 211 16.55 -11.35 17.45
N SER A 212 17.81 -11.67 17.79
CA SER A 212 18.50 -12.85 17.25
C SER A 212 17.87 -14.18 17.70
N LEU A 213 17.26 -14.22 18.89
CA LEU A 213 16.52 -15.37 19.41
C LEU A 213 15.15 -15.52 18.73
N ALA A 214 14.41 -14.43 18.53
CA ALA A 214 13.14 -14.44 17.82
C ALA A 214 13.30 -14.86 16.34
N ARG A 215 14.40 -14.45 15.71
CA ARG A 215 14.76 -14.82 14.32
C ARG A 215 14.96 -16.33 14.12
N ARG A 216 15.34 -17.07 15.18
CA ARG A 216 15.48 -18.53 15.16
C ARG A 216 14.15 -19.29 15.27
N PHE A 217 13.07 -18.64 15.70
CA PHE A 217 11.75 -19.26 15.86
C PHE A 217 10.83 -19.09 14.65
N VAL A 218 11.22 -18.29 13.66
CA VAL A 218 10.43 -17.97 12.45
C VAL A 218 10.98 -18.65 11.18
N GLN A 219 12.04 -19.46 11.30
CA GLN A 219 12.50 -20.40 10.25
C GLN A 219 11.97 -21.80 10.55
#